data_AF-A0A4R9EQ36-F1
#
_entry.id   AF-A0A4R9EQ36-F1
#
_cell.length_a   1.000
_cell.length_b   1.000
_cell.length_c   1.000
_cell.angle_alpha   90.00
_cell.angle_beta   90.00
_cell.angle_gamma   90.00
#
_symmetry.space_group_name_H-M   'P 1'
#
loop_
_entity.id
_entity.type
_entity.pdbx_description
1 polymer ?
#
loop_
_entity_poly.entity_id
_entity_poly.type
_entity_poly.pdbx_seq_one_letter_code
_entity_poly.pdbx_strand_id
1 'polypeptide(L)' 'RFAQPTELDLQSFNGRHPVELIGGVRFPAIGELPYLLTLAGHSFYWFRLTCQPRPPAAPAVHL' A
#
# COMPACT_ATOMS: atom_id res chain seq x y z
N ARG A 1 5.89 -11.57 -18.17
CA ARG A 1 5.50 -10.49 -17.22
C ARG A 1 3.97 -10.50 -17.13
N PHE A 2 3.40 -11.07 -16.07
CA PHE A 2 1.95 -11.06 -15.86
C PHE A 2 1.72 -10.57 -14.44
N ALA A 3 0.76 -9.65 -14.29
CA ALA A 3 0.26 -9.20 -13.01
C ALA A 3 -0.42 -10.39 -12.31
N GLN A 4 -0.06 -10.66 -11.07
CA GLN A 4 -0.72 -11.63 -10.22
C GLN A 4 -1.57 -10.86 -9.20
N PRO A 5 -2.90 -10.79 -9.38
CA PRO A 5 -3.77 -10.21 -8.38
C PRO A 5 -3.76 -11.09 -7.13
N THR A 6 -3.69 -10.47 -5.96
CA THR A 6 -3.67 -11.16 -4.68
C THR A 6 -4.52 -10.37 -3.69
N GLU A 7 -5.45 -11.04 -3.04
CA GLU A 7 -6.26 -10.49 -1.97
C GLU A 7 -5.65 -10.91 -0.63
N LEU A 8 -5.39 -9.92 0.24
CA LEU A 8 -4.87 -10.15 1.57
C LEU A 8 -5.93 -9.77 2.61
N ASP A 9 -6.21 -10.68 3.54
CA ASP A 9 -6.94 -10.33 4.75
C ASP A 9 -6.01 -9.55 5.69
N LEU A 10 -6.25 -8.24 5.77
CA LEU A 10 -5.53 -7.32 6.65
C LEU A 10 -6.49 -6.62 7.62
N GLN A 11 -7.73 -7.10 7.78
CA GLN A 11 -8.79 -6.39 8.51
C GLN A 11 -8.38 -6.01 9.94
N SER A 12 -7.58 -6.87 10.60
CA SER A 12 -7.00 -6.62 11.93
C SER A 12 -6.14 -5.35 12.03
N PHE A 13 -5.77 -4.75 10.90
CA PHE A 13 -4.95 -3.55 10.78
C PHE A 13 -5.71 -2.36 10.17
N ASN A 14 -7.04 -2.35 10.23
CA ASN A 14 -7.87 -1.27 9.71
C ASN A 14 -7.37 0.12 10.17
N GLY A 15 -7.37 1.08 9.24
CA GLY A 15 -6.91 2.45 9.43
C GLY A 15 -5.39 2.60 9.32
N ARG A 16 -4.62 1.51 9.30
CA ARG A 16 -3.16 1.58 9.09
C ARG A 16 -2.82 1.70 7.62
N HIS A 17 -1.69 2.34 7.36
CA HIS A 17 -1.15 2.52 6.02
C HIS A 17 0.08 1.64 5.80
N PRO A 18 0.06 0.77 4.79
CA PRO A 18 1.25 0.07 4.34
C PRO A 18 2.24 1.06 3.71
N VAL A 19 3.48 1.02 4.18
CA VAL A 19 4.59 1.76 3.58
C VAL A 19 5.60 0.74 3.11
N GLU A 20 5.84 0.70 1.80
CA GLU A 20 6.80 -0.20 1.17
C GLU A 20 8.22 0.18 1.61
N LEU A 21 9.00 -0.80 2.06
CA LEU A 21 10.27 -0.54 2.76
C LEU A 21 11.43 -0.15 1.85
N ILE A 22 11.41 -0.53 0.57
CA ILE A 22 12.50 -0.28 -0.38
C ILE A 22 12.40 1.12 -0.97
N GLY A 23 11.21 1.49 -1.46
CA GLY A 23 10.91 2.76 -2.14
C GLY A 23 10.18 3.77 -1.27
N GLY A 24 9.77 3.41 -0.04
CA GLY A 24 9.07 4.32 0.86
C GLY A 24 7.66 4.69 0.40
N VAL A 25 7.15 4.02 -0.65
CA VAL A 25 5.85 4.33 -1.25
C VAL A 25 4.76 3.95 -0.26
N ARG A 26 3.87 4.91 -0.02
CA ARG A 26 2.73 4.72 0.87
C ARG A 26 1.49 4.30 0.07
N PHE A 27 0.87 3.21 0.53
CA PHE A 27 -0.32 2.66 -0.07
C PHE A 27 -1.60 3.19 0.64
N PRO A 28 -2.79 3.02 0.02
CA PRO A 28 -4.07 3.35 0.66
C PRO A 28 -4.23 2.70 2.04
N ALA A 29 -5.03 3.33 2.90
CA ALA A 29 -5.35 2.76 4.21
C ALA A 29 -5.99 1.38 4.06
N ILE A 30 -5.68 0.48 4.97
CA ILE A 30 -6.38 -0.79 5.11
C ILE A 30 -7.78 -0.50 5.63
N GLY A 31 -8.79 -1.09 4.99
CA GLY A 31 -10.19 -0.98 5.38
C GLY A 31 -10.77 -2.33 5.83
N GLU A 32 -12.09 -2.46 5.70
CA GLU A 32 -12.83 -3.69 6.07
C GLU A 32 -12.86 -4.74 4.96
N LEU A 33 -12.50 -4.37 3.73
CA LEU A 33 -12.48 -5.27 2.57
C LEU A 33 -11.09 -5.88 2.37
N PRO A 34 -11.00 -7.05 1.69
CA PRO A 34 -9.73 -7.64 1.30
C PRO A 34 -8.84 -6.63 0.57
N TYR A 35 -7.58 -6.58 0.96
CA TYR A 35 -6.61 -5.64 0.42
C TYR A 35 -6.03 -6.20 -0.88
N LEU A 36 -6.45 -5.64 -2.02
CA LEU A 36 -5.99 -6.09 -3.33
C LEU A 36 -4.60 -5.53 -3.65
N LEU A 37 -3.66 -6.42 -3.96
CA LEU A 37 -2.34 -6.10 -4.47
C LEU A 37 -2.09 -6.79 -5.81
N THR A 38 -1.27 -6.15 -6.63
CA THR A 38 -0.76 -6.76 -7.86
C THR A 38 0.74 -6.96 -7.72
N LEU A 39 1.16 -8.21 -7.83
CA LEU A 39 2.56 -8.59 -7.84
C LEU A 39 3.04 -8.83 -9.26
N ALA A 40 4.27 -8.41 -9.57
CA ALA A 40 4.96 -8.90 -10.74
C ALA A 40 5.45 -10.35 -10.50
N GLY A 41 5.67 -11.12 -11.56
CA GLY A 41 6.21 -12.48 -11.43
C GLY A 41 7.52 -12.51 -10.63
N HIS A 42 7.61 -13.41 -9.65
CA HIS A 42 8.74 -13.57 -8.72
C HIS A 42 9.07 -12.32 -7.88
N SER A 43 8.14 -11.39 -7.72
CA SER A 43 8.31 -10.23 -6.83
C SER A 43 7.79 -10.50 -5.42
N PHE A 44 8.20 -9.66 -4.48
CA PHE A 44 7.70 -9.62 -3.11
C PHE A 44 7.57 -8.17 -2.66
N TYR A 45 6.69 -7.91 -1.69
CA TYR A 45 6.61 -6.62 -0.99
C TYR A 45 6.95 -6.80 0.48
N TRP A 46 7.61 -5.80 1.07
CA TRP A 46 7.72 -5.65 2.50
C TRP A 46 7.10 -4.34 2.94
N PHE A 47 6.12 -4.42 3.84
CA PHE A 47 5.41 -3.26 4.34
C PHE A 47 5.67 -3.06 5.83
N ARG A 48 5.87 -1.80 6.20
CA ARG A 48 5.65 -1.34 7.57
C ARG A 48 4.27 -0.70 7.65
N LEU A 49 3.47 -1.13 8.62
CA LEU A 49 2.15 -0.57 8.87
C LEU A 49 2.26 0.64 9.80
N THR A 50 1.72 1.78 9.38
CA THR A 50 1.81 3.05 10.14
C THR A 50 0.42 3.64 10.42
N CYS A 51 0.23 4.25 11.59
CA CYS A 51 -1.00 4.98 11.94
C CYS A 51 -0.93 6.47 11.58
N GLN A 52 0.19 6.93 11.01
CA GLN A 52 0.39 8.34 10.69
C GLN A 52 -0.54 8.75 9.54
N PRO A 53 -1.29 9.86 9.62
CA PRO A 53 -2.09 10.36 8.50
C PRO A 53 -1.22 10.63 7.26
N ARG A 54 -1.80 10.59 6.05
CA ARG A 54 -1.06 10.95 4.83
C ARG A 54 -0.78 12.44 4.91
N PRO A 55 0.50 12.89 4.85
CA PRO A 55 0.78 14.30 4.71
C PRO A 55 -0.01 14.81 3.50
N PRO A 56 -0.62 16.00 3.55
CA PRO A 56 -1.32 16.55 2.40
C PRO A 56 -0.37 16.47 1.20
N ALA A 57 -0.86 15.92 0.08
CA ALA A 57 -0.06 15.84 -1.13
C ALA A 57 0.40 17.26 -1.46
N ALA A 58 1.71 17.46 -1.67
CA ALA A 58 2.21 18.74 -2.15
C ALA A 58 1.40 19.10 -3.41
N PRO A 59 0.94 20.35 -3.56
CA PRO A 59 0.17 20.74 -4.73
C PRO A 59 1.00 20.39 -5.96
N ALA A 60 0.39 19.65 -6.89
CA ALA A 60 1.02 19.34 -8.16
C ALA A 60 1.36 20.67 -8.83
N VAL A 61 2.64 21.05 -8.80
CA VAL A 61 3.13 22.19 -9.56
C VAL A 61 3.05 21.79 -11.03
N HIS A 62 1.99 22.21 -11.71
CA HIS A 62 1.98 22.23 -13.16
C HIS A 62 2.92 23.34 -13.60
N LEU A 63 4.10 22.96 -14.09
CA LEU A 63 4.99 23.80 -14.89
C LEU A 63 4.56 23.76 -16.35
#